data_AF-A0A966VZS4-F1
#
_entry.id   AF-A0A966VZS4-F1
#
_cell.length_a   1.000
_cell.length_b   1.000
_cell.length_c   1.000
_cell.angle_alpha   90.00
_cell.angle_beta   90.00
_cell.angle_gamma   90.00
#
_symmetry.space_group_name_H-M   'P 1'
#
loop_
_entity.id
_entity.type
_entity.pdbx_description
1 polymer ?
#
loop_
_entity_poly.entity_id
_entity_poly.type
_entity_poly.pdbx_seq_one_letter_code
_entity_poly.pdbx_strand_id
1 'polypeptide(L)'
;MRYFFAFLLGFALLSLTVFGIAGRRGTDFRKPPLEIFDDMVRQAKLRPQVPNSFFADGRSSQPHVPGTVAQRIGGMNNDTWQGTAKNTGMTPGTTNFVATIPVPVTSALLARGRERYNISCLPCHGAVGDGNGITKKIGAMPVVANLLDKNAIVIPDGQIFQIISQGKAPNMQGYAANITIEDRWAIVAYVRSLQRARFATLDEVPAADRATLK
;
A
#
# COMPACT_ATOMS: atom_id res chain seq x y z
N MET A 1 42.34 8.07 61.59
CA MET A 1 42.33 9.07 60.51
C MET A 1 43.08 8.65 59.24
N ARG A 2 44.34 8.20 59.29
CA ARG A 2 45.11 7.83 58.06
C ARG A 2 44.46 6.73 57.21
N TYR A 3 43.95 5.67 57.84
CA TYR A 3 43.25 4.58 57.15
C TYR A 3 41.88 4.97 56.57
N PHE A 4 41.22 5.95 57.19
CA PHE A 4 39.93 6.46 56.72
C PHE A 4 40.09 7.24 55.41
N PHE A 5 41.11 8.09 55.31
CA PHE A 5 41.43 8.79 54.06
C PHE A 5 41.91 7.83 52.96
N ALA A 6 42.71 6.81 53.30
CA ALA A 6 43.14 5.80 52.33
C ALA A 6 41.95 4.98 51.78
N PHE A 7 40.99 4.61 52.64
CA PHE A 7 39.78 3.92 52.23
C PHE A 7 38.89 4.77 51.32
N LEU A 8 38.67 6.05 51.66
CA LEU A 8 37.89 6.97 50.83
C LEU A 8 38.52 7.18 49.45
N LEU A 9 39.85 7.30 49.39
CA LEU A 9 40.58 7.49 48.14
C LEU A 9 40.53 6.23 47.26
N GLY A 10 40.66 5.05 47.86
CA GLY A 10 40.46 3.78 47.17
C GLY A 10 39.03 3.59 46.65
N PHE A 11 38.02 3.93 47.44
CA PHE A 11 36.61 3.86 47.05
C PHE A 11 36.28 4.85 45.92
N ALA A 12 36.82 6.07 45.98
CA ALA A 12 36.66 7.07 44.93
C ALA A 12 37.29 6.63 43.61
N LEU A 13 38.50 6.08 43.65
CA LEU A 13 39.16 5.49 42.48
C LEU A 13 38.33 4.34 41.89
N LEU A 14 37.86 3.40 42.73
CA LEU A 14 37.02 2.29 42.28
C LEU A 14 35.75 2.80 41.59
N SER A 15 35.06 3.76 42.21
CA SER A 15 33.83 4.35 41.68
C SER A 15 34.04 5.06 40.34
N LEU A 16 35.13 5.83 40.19
CA LEU A 16 35.50 6.48 38.93
C LEU A 16 35.83 5.46 37.84
N THR A 17 36.52 4.36 38.20
CA THR A 17 36.88 3.30 37.26
C THR A 17 35.63 2.56 36.76
N VAL A 18 34.69 2.25 37.66
CA VAL A 18 33.42 1.62 37.31
C VAL A 18 32.57 2.53 36.42
N PHE A 19 32.44 3.82 36.75
CA PHE A 19 31.71 4.77 35.89
C PHE A 19 32.38 4.97 34.52
N GLY A 20 33.72 4.94 34.44
CA GLY A 20 34.45 5.05 33.19
C GLY A 20 34.28 3.84 32.27
N ILE A 21 34.24 2.63 32.84
CA ILE A 21 34.11 1.38 32.08
C ILE A 21 32.64 1.05 31.76
N ALA A 22 31.76 1.14 32.75
CA ALA A 22 30.35 0.74 32.59
C ALA A 22 29.49 1.82 31.92
N GLY A 23 30.00 3.06 31.80
CA GLY A 23 29.28 4.19 31.25
C GLY A 23 28.07 4.60 32.10
N ARG A 24 27.23 5.49 31.56
CA ARG A 24 25.97 5.89 32.20
C ARG A 24 24.89 4.89 31.81
N ARG A 25 24.21 4.30 32.80
CA ARG A 25 23.03 3.47 32.56
C ARG A 25 21.95 4.29 31.83
N GLY A 26 21.44 3.78 30.72
CA GLY A 26 20.39 4.44 29.92
C GLY A 26 20.88 5.19 28.67
N THR A 27 22.13 4.99 28.24
CA THR A 27 22.58 5.50 26.93
C THR A 27 22.05 4.63 25.79
N ASP A 28 21.60 5.26 24.70
CA ASP A 28 21.17 4.55 23.51
C ASP A 28 22.35 3.83 22.83
N PHE A 29 22.14 2.56 22.47
CA PHE A 29 23.12 1.78 21.71
C PHE A 29 22.96 2.06 20.21
N ARG A 30 24.08 2.27 19.51
CA ARG A 30 24.10 2.35 18.03
C ARG A 30 24.05 0.98 17.35
N LYS A 31 24.47 -0.07 18.06
CA LYS A 31 24.43 -1.46 17.59
C LYS A 31 23.21 -2.16 18.20
N PRO A 32 22.75 -3.27 17.59
CA PRO A 32 21.77 -4.13 18.24
C PRO A 32 22.19 -4.44 19.68
N PRO A 33 21.23 -4.47 20.62
CA PRO A 33 21.52 -4.76 22.01
C PRO A 33 22.13 -6.14 22.17
N LEU A 34 22.92 -6.32 23.24
CA LEU A 34 23.45 -7.64 23.58
C LEU A 34 22.31 -8.55 24.00
N GLU A 35 22.15 -9.66 23.28
CA GLU A 35 21.18 -10.70 23.61
C GLU A 35 21.89 -11.82 24.40
N ILE A 36 21.48 -12.04 25.65
CA ILE A 36 22.10 -13.05 26.52
C ILE A 36 21.61 -14.47 26.16
N PHE A 37 20.35 -14.61 25.76
CA PHE A 37 19.74 -15.88 25.36
C PHE A 37 19.00 -15.70 24.04
N ASP A 38 19.58 -16.19 22.94
CA ASP A 38 19.06 -15.96 21.59
C ASP A 38 18.51 -17.20 20.87
N ASP A 39 18.58 -18.36 21.52
CA ASP A 39 18.23 -19.68 20.97
C ASP A 39 16.89 -19.69 20.21
N MET A 40 15.86 -19.06 20.78
CA MET A 40 14.54 -18.96 20.16
C MET A 40 14.23 -17.62 19.50
N VAL A 41 15.18 -16.68 19.53
CA VAL A 41 15.12 -15.40 18.79
C VAL A 41 15.45 -15.64 17.32
N ARG A 42 16.52 -16.41 17.05
CA ARG A 42 17.00 -16.77 15.72
C ARG A 42 16.75 -18.25 15.45
N GLN A 43 15.51 -18.57 15.08
CA GLN A 43 15.09 -19.95 14.81
C GLN A 43 15.56 -20.44 13.44
N ALA A 44 15.88 -21.74 13.34
CA ALA A 44 16.22 -22.43 12.09
C ALA A 44 14.97 -22.70 11.20
N LYS A 45 14.15 -21.67 10.98
CA LYS A 45 13.01 -21.71 10.07
C LYS A 45 13.01 -20.46 9.18
N LEU A 46 12.57 -20.62 7.94
CA LEU A 46 12.43 -19.49 7.03
C LEU A 46 11.18 -18.69 7.39
N ARG A 47 11.34 -17.38 7.62
CA ARG A 47 10.24 -16.41 7.72
C ARG A 47 10.10 -15.67 6.39
N PRO A 48 8.92 -15.09 6.09
CA PRO A 48 8.76 -14.23 4.93
C PRO A 48 9.75 -13.05 4.96
N GLN A 49 10.30 -12.68 3.80
CA GLN A 49 11.21 -11.54 3.62
C GLN A 49 12.51 -11.61 4.46
N VAL A 50 13.05 -12.82 4.64
CA VAL A 50 14.33 -13.04 5.34
C VAL A 50 15.41 -13.49 4.33
N PRO A 51 16.67 -13.06 4.48
CA PRO A 51 17.76 -13.55 3.65
C PRO A 51 17.92 -15.07 3.76
N ASN A 52 18.22 -15.73 2.65
CA ASN A 52 18.49 -17.17 2.61
C ASN A 52 19.68 -17.44 1.69
N SER A 53 20.75 -18.04 2.22
CA SER A 53 21.97 -18.36 1.47
C SER A 53 21.83 -19.58 0.54
N PHE A 54 20.74 -20.35 0.67
CA PHE A 54 20.50 -21.52 -0.18
C PHE A 54 20.19 -21.15 -1.64
N PHE A 55 19.45 -20.06 -1.87
CA PHE A 55 19.07 -19.61 -3.22
C PHE A 55 20.03 -18.55 -3.73
N ALA A 56 20.30 -18.55 -5.04
CA ALA A 56 21.23 -17.62 -5.68
C ALA A 56 20.80 -16.14 -5.56
N ASP A 57 19.51 -15.87 -5.41
CA ASP A 57 18.94 -14.52 -5.25
C ASP A 57 18.94 -14.03 -3.79
N GLY A 58 19.36 -14.89 -2.85
CA GLY A 58 19.45 -14.55 -1.43
C GLY A 58 18.10 -14.44 -0.71
N ARG A 59 16.98 -14.84 -1.32
CA ARG A 59 15.63 -14.59 -0.76
C ARG A 59 14.99 -15.86 -0.21
N SER A 60 14.36 -15.78 0.96
CA SER A 60 13.48 -16.86 1.44
C SER A 60 12.16 -16.94 0.67
N SER A 61 11.62 -15.79 0.25
CA SER A 61 10.35 -15.68 -0.48
C SER A 61 10.59 -15.77 -1.99
N GLN A 62 10.45 -16.97 -2.53
CA GLN A 62 10.65 -17.24 -3.96
C GLN A 62 9.41 -16.86 -4.80
N PRO A 63 9.60 -16.43 -6.07
CA PRO A 63 8.49 -16.17 -6.97
C PRO A 63 7.74 -17.46 -7.30
N HIS A 64 6.44 -17.33 -7.59
CA HIS A 64 5.64 -18.45 -8.06
C HIS A 64 6.05 -18.84 -9.49
N VAL A 65 5.93 -20.13 -9.82
CA VAL A 65 6.12 -20.61 -11.20
C VAL A 65 5.01 -20.01 -12.09
N PRO A 66 5.34 -19.40 -13.24
CA PRO A 66 4.34 -18.83 -14.15
C PRO A 66 3.24 -19.83 -14.53
N GLY A 67 1.99 -19.37 -14.59
CA GLY A 67 0.83 -20.21 -14.90
C GLY A 67 0.25 -21.00 -13.71
N THR A 68 0.88 -20.95 -12.54
CA THR A 68 0.35 -21.59 -11.34
C THR A 68 -0.92 -20.89 -10.86
N VAL A 69 -1.98 -21.67 -10.62
CA VAL A 69 -3.24 -21.20 -10.05
C VAL A 69 -3.36 -21.69 -8.61
N ALA A 70 -3.44 -20.77 -7.65
CA ALA A 70 -3.64 -21.13 -6.26
C ALA A 70 -5.03 -21.72 -6.03
N GLN A 71 -5.11 -22.84 -5.31
CA GLN A 71 -6.39 -23.39 -4.86
C GLN A 71 -7.00 -22.47 -3.80
N ARG A 72 -8.26 -22.08 -3.98
CA ARG A 72 -8.97 -21.29 -2.97
C ARG A 72 -9.60 -22.22 -1.93
N ILE A 73 -9.41 -21.89 -0.65
CA ILE A 73 -10.21 -22.43 0.45
C ILE A 73 -11.58 -21.71 0.43
N GLY A 74 -12.65 -22.44 0.08
CA GLY A 74 -14.05 -21.98 0.20
C GLY A 74 -14.72 -21.44 -1.08
N GLY A 75 -14.97 -22.31 -2.06
CA GLY A 75 -15.93 -22.03 -3.15
C GLY A 75 -15.71 -22.88 -4.39
N MET A 76 -16.26 -24.10 -4.40
CA MET A 76 -16.46 -24.91 -5.61
C MET A 76 -17.66 -24.35 -6.39
N ASN A 77 -17.47 -23.26 -7.12
CA ASN A 77 -18.41 -22.89 -8.18
C ASN A 77 -17.63 -22.89 -9.50
N ASN A 78 -18.21 -23.51 -10.52
CA ASN A 78 -17.66 -23.79 -11.85
C ASN A 78 -17.25 -22.54 -12.66
N ASP A 79 -17.47 -21.34 -12.11
CA ASP A 79 -16.94 -20.10 -12.65
C ASP A 79 -15.50 -19.96 -12.14
N THR A 80 -14.54 -20.25 -13.00
CA THR A 80 -13.13 -19.98 -12.70
C THR A 80 -13.04 -18.54 -12.19
N TRP A 81 -12.60 -18.37 -10.94
CA TRP A 81 -12.44 -17.05 -10.30
C TRP A 81 -11.74 -16.05 -11.25
N GLN A 82 -10.83 -16.54 -12.07
CA GLN A 82 -10.08 -15.76 -13.06
C GLN A 82 -10.92 -15.18 -14.22
N GLY A 83 -12.11 -15.72 -14.53
CA GLY A 83 -12.92 -15.31 -15.67
C GLY A 83 -14.03 -14.29 -15.36
N THR A 84 -14.21 -13.92 -14.09
CA THR A 84 -15.33 -13.05 -13.68
C THR A 84 -15.02 -11.57 -13.92
N ALA A 85 -16.04 -10.81 -14.32
CA ALA A 85 -15.95 -9.35 -14.49
C ALA A 85 -15.39 -8.65 -13.25
N LYS A 86 -15.74 -9.13 -12.06
CA LYS A 86 -15.23 -8.59 -10.79
C LYS A 86 -13.72 -8.75 -10.67
N ASN A 87 -13.13 -9.82 -11.18
CA ASN A 87 -11.71 -10.08 -10.95
C ASN A 87 -10.80 -9.56 -12.06
N THR A 88 -11.32 -9.40 -13.28
CA THR A 88 -10.56 -8.95 -14.44
C THR A 88 -10.90 -7.55 -14.91
N GLY A 89 -12.08 -7.02 -14.58
CA GLY A 89 -12.63 -5.83 -15.23
C GLY A 89 -13.05 -6.05 -16.68
N MET A 90 -13.07 -7.30 -17.15
CA MET A 90 -13.46 -7.67 -18.52
C MET A 90 -14.79 -8.42 -18.53
N THR A 91 -15.57 -8.24 -19.59
CA THR A 91 -16.79 -9.02 -19.78
C THR A 91 -16.39 -10.48 -20.07
N PRO A 92 -16.92 -11.46 -19.29
CA PRO A 92 -16.52 -12.87 -19.40
C PRO A 92 -16.62 -13.38 -20.85
N GLY A 93 -15.59 -14.08 -21.32
CA GLY A 93 -15.54 -14.65 -22.67
C GLY A 93 -15.26 -13.65 -23.80
N THR A 94 -14.97 -12.38 -23.49
CA THR A 94 -14.65 -11.35 -24.49
C THR A 94 -13.37 -10.58 -24.13
N THR A 95 -12.88 -9.78 -25.07
CA THR A 95 -11.78 -8.82 -24.85
C THR A 95 -12.27 -7.44 -24.39
N ASN A 96 -13.59 -7.26 -24.23
CA ASN A 96 -14.19 -5.98 -23.89
C ASN A 96 -14.14 -5.72 -22.38
N PHE A 97 -13.93 -4.47 -22.00
CA PHE A 97 -14.03 -4.05 -20.60
C PHE A 97 -15.49 -3.90 -20.17
N VAL A 98 -15.77 -4.14 -18.89
CA VAL A 98 -17.08 -3.79 -18.33
C VAL A 98 -17.26 -2.28 -18.32
N ALA A 99 -18.42 -1.82 -18.79
CA ALA A 99 -18.74 -0.40 -18.85
C ALA A 99 -18.85 0.21 -17.45
N THR A 100 -19.48 -0.52 -16.52
CA THR A 100 -19.80 -0.05 -15.18
C THR A 100 -19.22 -0.97 -14.10
N ILE A 101 -19.03 -0.42 -12.90
CA ILE A 101 -18.63 -1.16 -11.70
C ILE A 101 -19.61 -2.33 -11.44
N PRO A 102 -19.12 -3.59 -11.36
CA PRO A 102 -19.97 -4.78 -11.22
C PRO A 102 -20.40 -5.06 -9.76
N VAL A 103 -20.11 -4.15 -8.83
CA VAL A 103 -20.44 -4.27 -7.40
C VAL A 103 -21.30 -3.09 -6.93
N PRO A 104 -22.16 -3.27 -5.90
CA PRO A 104 -22.99 -2.19 -5.39
C PRO A 104 -22.15 -1.00 -4.88
N VAL A 105 -22.38 0.19 -5.43
CA VAL A 105 -21.71 1.41 -5.00
C VAL A 105 -22.42 1.99 -3.78
N THR A 106 -21.91 1.64 -2.59
CA THR A 106 -22.43 2.14 -1.30
C THR A 106 -21.57 3.28 -0.75
N SER A 107 -22.09 4.03 0.22
CA SER A 107 -21.31 5.05 0.93
C SER A 107 -20.07 4.46 1.62
N ALA A 108 -20.18 3.25 2.15
CA ALA A 108 -19.06 2.51 2.73
C ALA A 108 -17.98 2.18 1.68
N LEU A 109 -18.39 1.74 0.49
CA LEU A 109 -17.47 1.48 -0.62
C LEU A 109 -16.74 2.75 -1.05
N LEU A 110 -17.45 3.88 -1.17
CA LEU A 110 -16.85 5.17 -1.51
C LEU A 110 -15.88 5.67 -0.43
N ALA A 111 -16.23 5.52 0.85
CA ALA A 111 -15.35 5.87 1.96
C ALA A 111 -14.06 5.03 1.94
N ARG A 112 -14.19 3.73 1.67
CA ARG A 112 -13.06 2.82 1.47
C ARG A 112 -12.22 3.20 0.25
N GLY A 113 -12.87 3.52 -0.86
CA GLY A 113 -12.22 3.98 -2.09
C GLY A 113 -11.38 5.22 -1.87
N ARG A 114 -11.91 6.21 -1.13
CA ARG A 114 -11.19 7.42 -0.74
C ARG A 114 -9.95 7.09 0.09
N GLU A 115 -10.09 6.24 1.11
CA GLU A 115 -8.97 5.82 1.96
C GLU A 115 -7.85 5.20 1.10
N ARG A 116 -8.19 4.26 0.23
CA ARG A 116 -7.22 3.56 -0.63
C ARG A 116 -6.60 4.45 -1.69
N TYR A 117 -7.39 5.34 -2.29
CA TYR A 117 -6.90 6.36 -3.22
C TYR A 117 -5.88 7.27 -2.54
N ASN A 118 -6.16 7.74 -1.33
CA ASN A 118 -5.29 8.64 -0.59
C ASN A 118 -3.94 7.99 -0.23
N ILE A 119 -3.91 6.67 -0.06
CA ILE A 119 -2.68 5.91 0.22
C ILE A 119 -1.85 5.70 -1.04
N SER A 120 -2.47 5.23 -2.13
CA SER A 120 -1.72 4.69 -3.28
C SER A 120 -1.74 5.57 -4.53
N CYS A 121 -2.79 6.36 -4.73
CA CYS A 121 -3.03 7.09 -5.98
C CYS A 121 -2.75 8.59 -5.86
N LEU A 122 -3.11 9.18 -4.71
CA LEU A 122 -2.96 10.61 -4.40
C LEU A 122 -1.54 11.14 -4.58
N PRO A 123 -0.46 10.42 -4.19
CA PRO A 123 0.90 10.95 -4.33
C PRO A 123 1.24 11.36 -5.76
N CYS A 124 0.68 10.68 -6.76
CA CYS A 124 0.88 11.01 -8.19
C CYS A 124 -0.28 11.80 -8.77
N HIS A 125 -1.52 11.36 -8.56
CA HIS A 125 -2.70 11.94 -9.23
C HIS A 125 -3.29 13.16 -8.51
N GLY A 126 -2.83 13.50 -7.30
CA GLY A 126 -3.34 14.63 -6.52
C GLY A 126 -4.64 14.30 -5.79
N ALA A 127 -5.05 15.16 -4.84
CA ALA A 127 -6.25 14.91 -4.03
C ALA A 127 -7.56 15.01 -4.83
N VAL A 128 -7.55 15.82 -5.90
CA VAL A 128 -8.69 16.05 -6.80
C VAL A 128 -8.56 15.29 -8.12
N GLY A 129 -7.50 14.50 -8.31
CA GLY A 129 -7.25 13.75 -9.54
C GLY A 129 -6.71 14.59 -10.72
N ASP A 130 -6.18 15.79 -10.47
CA ASP A 130 -5.68 16.70 -11.50
C ASP A 130 -4.28 16.36 -12.05
N GLY A 131 -3.64 15.30 -11.55
CA GLY A 131 -2.28 14.93 -11.93
C GLY A 131 -1.20 15.81 -11.30
N ASN A 132 -1.54 16.66 -10.32
CA ASN A 132 -0.60 17.55 -9.62
C ASN A 132 -0.25 17.04 -8.21
N GLY A 133 0.00 15.74 -8.09
CA GLY A 133 0.48 15.12 -6.86
C GLY A 133 1.87 15.59 -6.41
N ILE A 134 2.29 15.20 -5.22
CA ILE A 134 3.59 15.56 -4.64
C ILE A 134 4.75 15.10 -5.53
N THR A 135 4.62 13.97 -6.24
CA THR A 135 5.68 13.43 -7.12
C THR A 135 6.00 14.36 -8.29
N LYS A 136 5.01 15.13 -8.78
CA LYS A 136 5.23 16.18 -9.78
C LYS A 136 5.95 17.38 -9.20
N LYS A 137 5.57 17.81 -7.98
CA LYS A 137 6.17 18.97 -7.29
C LYS A 137 7.65 18.77 -6.96
N ILE A 138 8.05 17.55 -6.61
CA ILE A 138 9.44 17.20 -6.30
C ILE A 138 10.25 16.78 -7.55
N GLY A 139 9.66 16.82 -8.75
CA GLY A 139 10.32 16.47 -10.00
C GLY A 139 10.55 14.96 -10.24
N ALA A 140 10.05 14.08 -9.37
CA ALA A 140 10.19 12.63 -9.51
C ALA A 140 9.35 12.07 -10.67
N MET A 141 8.17 12.65 -10.92
CA MET A 141 7.29 12.27 -12.03
C MET A 141 6.72 13.54 -12.69
N PRO A 142 7.36 14.08 -13.74
CA PRO A 142 6.96 15.37 -14.32
C PRO A 142 5.60 15.30 -15.04
N VAL A 143 5.23 14.13 -15.56
CA VAL A 143 4.00 13.90 -16.31
C VAL A 143 3.19 12.79 -15.65
N VAL A 144 2.07 13.17 -15.06
CA VAL A 144 1.03 12.27 -14.53
C VAL A 144 -0.28 12.62 -15.21
N ALA A 145 -1.06 11.61 -15.58
CA ALA A 145 -2.35 11.81 -16.22
C ALA A 145 -3.34 12.53 -15.28
N ASN A 146 -4.01 13.55 -15.81
CA ASN A 146 -5.17 14.16 -15.18
C ASN A 146 -6.38 13.23 -15.36
N LEU A 147 -6.93 12.76 -14.26
CA LEU A 147 -8.08 11.86 -14.23
C LEU A 147 -9.40 12.57 -14.60
N LEU A 148 -9.37 13.90 -14.69
CA LEU A 148 -10.47 14.76 -15.08
C LEU A 148 -10.40 15.17 -16.56
N ASP A 149 -9.40 14.71 -17.32
CA ASP A 149 -9.35 14.96 -18.76
C ASP A 149 -10.44 14.17 -19.49
N LYS A 150 -10.96 14.71 -20.61
CA LYS A 150 -12.01 14.08 -21.43
C LYS A 150 -11.67 12.63 -21.77
N ASN A 151 -10.41 12.36 -22.14
CA ASN A 151 -9.93 11.03 -22.49
C ASN A 151 -9.91 10.05 -21.30
N ALA A 152 -9.82 10.55 -20.06
CA ALA A 152 -9.84 9.74 -18.84
C ALA A 152 -11.26 9.50 -18.30
N ILE A 153 -12.23 10.35 -18.67
CA ILE A 153 -13.62 10.20 -18.23
C ILE A 153 -14.37 9.20 -19.12
N VAL A 154 -14.06 9.13 -20.41
CA VAL A 154 -14.80 8.29 -21.37
C VAL A 154 -14.41 6.81 -21.36
N ILE A 155 -13.31 6.44 -20.70
CA ILE A 155 -12.90 5.02 -20.66
C ILE A 155 -13.84 4.20 -19.77
N PRO A 156 -14.08 2.91 -20.07
CA PRO A 156 -14.89 2.03 -19.22
C PRO A 156 -14.33 1.83 -17.81
N ASP A 157 -15.21 1.56 -16.84
CA ASP A 157 -14.80 1.27 -15.45
C ASP A 157 -13.84 0.08 -15.35
N GLY A 158 -14.07 -0.95 -16.16
CA GLY A 158 -13.19 -2.10 -16.28
C GLY A 158 -11.79 -1.77 -16.79
N GLN A 159 -11.67 -0.74 -17.64
CA GLN A 159 -10.37 -0.28 -18.12
C GLN A 159 -9.59 0.44 -17.01
N ILE A 160 -10.25 1.22 -16.17
CA ILE A 160 -9.63 1.84 -14.98
C ILE A 160 -9.16 0.76 -14.02
N PHE A 161 -9.99 -0.25 -13.75
CA PHE A 161 -9.62 -1.41 -12.94
C PHE A 161 -8.37 -2.11 -13.48
N GLN A 162 -8.27 -2.29 -14.80
CA GLN A 162 -7.13 -2.93 -15.43
C GLN A 162 -5.87 -2.08 -15.37
N ILE A 163 -5.98 -0.76 -15.56
CA ILE A 163 -4.86 0.18 -15.40
C ILE A 163 -4.32 0.13 -13.96
N ILE A 164 -5.18 0.04 -12.95
CA ILE A 164 -4.73 -0.12 -11.56
C ILE A 164 -4.03 -1.48 -11.38
N SER A 165 -4.58 -2.54 -11.99
CA SER A 165 -4.08 -3.90 -11.82
C SER A 165 -2.72 -4.12 -12.48
N GLN A 166 -2.60 -3.77 -13.76
CA GLN A 166 -1.45 -4.08 -14.61
C GLN A 166 -0.52 -2.88 -14.84
N GLY A 167 -0.98 -1.68 -14.50
CA GLY A 167 -0.26 -0.44 -14.77
C GLY A 167 -0.61 0.12 -16.15
N LYS A 168 0.05 1.23 -16.48
CA LYS A 168 -0.03 1.88 -17.79
C LYS A 168 1.34 2.44 -18.14
N ALA A 169 1.87 1.97 -19.26
CA ALA A 169 3.15 2.43 -19.77
C ALA A 169 3.12 3.95 -20.09
N PRO A 170 4.24 4.67 -19.93
CA PRO A 170 5.53 4.19 -19.41
C PRO A 170 5.69 4.29 -17.88
N ASN A 171 4.87 5.10 -17.21
CA ASN A 171 5.20 5.60 -15.86
C ASN A 171 4.35 5.03 -14.72
N MET A 172 3.26 4.31 -15.01
CA MET A 172 2.37 3.76 -13.99
C MET A 172 2.59 2.26 -13.83
N GLN A 173 3.08 1.84 -12.67
CA GLN A 173 3.25 0.43 -12.33
C GLN A 173 1.90 -0.24 -12.00
N GLY A 174 1.84 -1.56 -12.13
CA GLY A 174 0.70 -2.35 -11.70
C GLY A 174 0.65 -2.51 -10.18
N TYR A 175 -0.52 -2.31 -9.59
CA TYR A 175 -0.76 -2.40 -8.15
C TYR A 175 -1.42 -3.72 -7.74
N ALA A 176 -1.54 -4.69 -8.65
CA ALA A 176 -2.25 -5.93 -8.36
C ALA A 176 -1.68 -6.74 -7.18
N ALA A 177 -0.37 -6.63 -6.93
CA ALA A 177 0.27 -7.30 -5.79
C ALA A 177 -0.04 -6.64 -4.44
N ASN A 178 -0.37 -5.34 -4.44
CA ASN A 178 -0.50 -4.53 -3.22
C ASN A 178 -1.95 -4.16 -2.88
N ILE A 179 -2.84 -4.14 -3.88
CA ILE A 179 -4.24 -3.73 -3.74
C ILE A 179 -5.14 -4.91 -4.08
N THR A 180 -6.03 -5.28 -3.15
CA THR A 180 -7.01 -6.35 -3.35
C THR A 180 -8.02 -5.98 -4.42
N ILE A 181 -8.69 -6.97 -5.02
CA ILE A 181 -9.68 -6.74 -6.08
C ILE A 181 -10.83 -5.84 -5.61
N GLU A 182 -11.31 -6.07 -4.39
CA GLU A 182 -12.35 -5.26 -3.76
C GLU A 182 -11.91 -3.80 -3.61
N ASP A 183 -10.69 -3.57 -3.13
CA ASP A 183 -10.13 -2.23 -2.95
C ASP A 183 -9.90 -1.53 -4.31
N ARG A 184 -9.57 -2.26 -5.38
CA ARG A 184 -9.46 -1.69 -6.74
C ARG A 184 -10.80 -1.15 -7.22
N TRP A 185 -11.90 -1.90 -7.06
CA TRP A 185 -13.24 -1.39 -7.40
C TRP A 185 -13.67 -0.22 -6.53
N ALA A 186 -13.31 -0.23 -5.25
CA ALA A 186 -13.56 0.90 -4.36
C ALA A 186 -12.82 2.17 -4.87
N ILE A 187 -11.56 2.03 -5.29
CA ILE A 187 -10.79 3.13 -5.90
C ILE A 187 -11.47 3.61 -7.20
N VAL A 188 -11.90 2.69 -8.09
CA VAL A 188 -12.62 3.06 -9.32
C VAL A 188 -13.89 3.86 -9.00
N ALA A 189 -14.69 3.41 -8.02
CA ALA A 189 -15.88 4.13 -7.57
C ALA A 189 -15.54 5.53 -7.06
N TYR A 190 -14.45 5.68 -6.29
CA TYR A 190 -14.00 6.98 -5.80
C TYR A 190 -13.51 7.88 -6.94
N VAL A 191 -12.76 7.37 -7.91
CA VAL A 191 -12.33 8.13 -9.10
C VAL A 191 -13.55 8.65 -9.88
N ARG A 192 -14.59 7.82 -10.05
CA ARG A 192 -15.85 8.26 -10.68
C ARG A 192 -16.57 9.33 -9.86
N SER A 193 -16.52 9.24 -8.54
CA SER A 193 -17.08 10.29 -7.68
C SER A 193 -16.34 11.63 -7.85
N LEU A 194 -15.01 11.62 -8.02
CA LEU A 194 -14.22 12.83 -8.31
C LEU A 194 -14.59 13.44 -9.66
N GLN A 195 -14.74 12.60 -10.70
CA GLN A 195 -15.16 13.04 -12.02
C GLN A 195 -16.58 13.64 -11.98
N ARG A 196 -17.53 13.00 -11.30
CA ARG A 196 -18.88 13.55 -11.10
C ARG A 196 -18.86 14.84 -10.31
N ALA A 197 -18.09 14.94 -9.23
CA ALA A 197 -17.98 16.18 -8.45
C ALA A 197 -17.49 17.38 -9.27
N ARG A 198 -16.72 17.13 -10.35
CA ARG A 198 -16.21 18.20 -11.24
C ARG A 198 -17.17 18.55 -12.38
N PHE A 199 -17.89 17.58 -12.93
CA PHE A 199 -18.64 17.75 -14.19
C PHE A 199 -20.15 17.52 -14.09
N ALA A 200 -20.68 17.07 -12.94
CA ALA A 200 -22.11 16.89 -12.77
C ALA A 200 -22.84 18.22 -12.92
N THR A 201 -23.96 18.19 -13.65
CA THR A 201 -24.86 19.33 -13.78
C THR A 201 -25.92 19.28 -12.67
N LEU A 202 -26.57 20.42 -12.41
CA LEU A 202 -27.67 20.50 -11.43
C LEU A 202 -28.83 19.57 -11.77
N ASP A 203 -29.00 19.22 -13.05
CA ASP A 203 -30.06 18.34 -13.52
C ASP A 203 -29.87 16.90 -13.06
N GLU A 204 -28.62 16.46 -12.85
CA GLU A 204 -28.28 15.12 -12.35
C GLU A 204 -28.54 14.95 -10.85
N VAL A 205 -28.71 16.05 -10.11
CA VAL A 205 -29.01 16.01 -8.68
C VAL A 205 -30.52 15.79 -8.50
N PRO A 206 -30.94 14.79 -7.68
CA PRO A 206 -32.36 14.58 -7.37
C PRO A 206 -33.01 15.87 -6.86
N ALA A 207 -34.23 16.17 -7.32
CA ALA A 207 -34.90 17.44 -7.02
C ALA A 207 -35.00 17.73 -5.51
N ALA A 208 -35.17 16.68 -4.69
CA ALA A 208 -35.21 16.79 -3.22
C ALA A 208 -33.88 17.28 -2.61
N ASP A 209 -32.74 16.94 -3.23
CA ASP A 209 -31.41 17.24 -2.71
C ASP A 209 -30.88 18.58 -3.23
N ARG A 210 -31.44 19.13 -4.31
CA ARG A 210 -31.02 20.41 -4.90
C ARG A 210 -31.07 21.57 -3.92
N ALA A 211 -32.06 21.58 -3.02
CA ALA A 211 -32.22 22.62 -2.00
C ALA A 211 -31.16 22.57 -0.88
N THR A 212 -30.42 21.47 -0.77
CA THR A 212 -29.38 21.27 0.26
C THR A 212 -27.97 21.64 -0.20
N LEU A 213 -27.81 21.91 -1.51
CA LEU A 213 -26.55 22.35 -2.08
C LEU A 213 -26.21 23.75 -1.56
N LYS A 214 -24.97 23.93 -1.10
CA LYS A 214 -24.44 25.21 -0.63
C LYS A 214 -23.73 25.96 -1.74
#